data_AF-A0A2W6AWP5-F1
#
_entry.id   AF-A0A2W6AWP5-F1
#
_cell.length_a   1.000
_cell.length_b   1.000
_cell.length_c   1.000
_cell.angle_alpha   90.00
_cell.angle_beta   90.00
_cell.angle_gamma   90.00
#
_symmetry.space_group_name_H-M   'P 1'
#
loop_
_entity.id
_entity.type
_entity.pdbx_description
1 polymer ?
#
loop_
_entity_poly.entity_id
_entity_poly.type
_entity_poly.pdbx_seq_one_letter_code
_entity_poly.pdbx_strand_id
1 'polypeptide(L)'
;MKNITAQEHTTVDQAGLEREVPSLDSPHPAAASLAVHCDEPGCEAEPVEACEYVDSRGNACRTHWCATHGPEVAGHRYCRRHAGTMVALGSKANNPRALPDVGHRGASLVRWVYRDLDPAMTTLLDAESRSNEHLLRDTEVAVGRAEDGSRCWEMSWKLASPSGIRLRITLMVEEQDDSVVLVRLGDEVLASGVPPWIEARRLGKQVTEEEDREQRRSFYAFLEEYLTEAIRQA
;
A
#
# COMPACT_ATOMS: atom_id res chain seq x y z
N MET A 1 -5.11 -17.06 82.86
CA MET A 1 -4.71 -18.14 83.79
C MET A 1 -5.04 -19.47 83.15
N LYS A 2 -4.02 -20.34 83.01
CA LYS A 2 -4.05 -21.79 82.73
C LYS A 2 -4.45 -22.18 81.28
N ASN A 3 -3.53 -22.60 80.40
CA ASN A 3 -2.65 -23.79 80.35
C ASN A 3 -3.31 -25.02 79.71
N ILE A 4 -2.59 -25.63 78.73
CA ILE A 4 -2.21 -27.08 78.66
C ILE A 4 -3.38 -28.05 78.34
N THR A 5 -3.34 -29.06 77.48
CA THR A 5 -2.29 -29.76 76.70
C THR A 5 -2.96 -30.82 75.79
N ALA A 6 -2.16 -31.37 74.88
CA ALA A 6 -2.17 -32.67 74.18
C ALA A 6 -3.13 -33.77 74.70
N GLN A 7 -3.45 -34.85 74.00
CA GLN A 7 -2.81 -35.68 72.97
C GLN A 7 -3.97 -36.60 72.50
N GLU A 8 -3.96 -37.23 71.33
CA GLU A 8 -3.61 -38.66 71.27
C GLU A 8 -3.56 -39.12 69.81
N HIS A 9 -2.54 -39.93 69.56
CA HIS A 9 -2.32 -40.67 68.34
C HIS A 9 -3.28 -41.86 68.26
N THR A 10 -3.78 -42.18 67.07
CA THR A 10 -4.01 -43.58 66.71
C THR A 10 -3.63 -43.79 65.25
N THR A 11 -2.72 -44.75 65.09
CA THR A 11 -2.05 -45.21 63.88
C THR A 11 -2.87 -46.25 63.12
N VAL A 12 -2.46 -46.47 61.86
CA VAL A 12 -2.72 -47.64 60.98
C VAL A 12 -4.09 -47.55 60.28
N ASP A 13 -4.21 -47.60 58.95
CA ASP A 13 -3.53 -48.48 57.99
C ASP A 13 -3.50 -47.85 56.59
N GLN A 14 -2.32 -47.85 55.95
CA GLN A 14 -2.14 -47.60 54.52
C GLN A 14 -1.63 -48.89 53.90
N ALA A 15 -2.46 -49.54 53.08
CA ALA A 15 -2.05 -50.18 51.83
C ALA A 15 -3.23 -50.89 51.17
N GLY A 16 -3.46 -50.61 49.88
CA GLY A 16 -4.24 -51.49 49.02
C GLY A 16 -5.46 -50.86 48.36
N LEU A 17 -5.23 -49.91 47.45
CA LEU A 17 -6.14 -49.72 46.30
C LEU A 17 -5.34 -49.04 45.18
N GLU A 18 -4.69 -49.89 44.39
CA GLU A 18 -4.20 -49.53 43.06
C GLU A 18 -5.42 -49.07 42.23
N ARG A 19 -5.50 -47.76 42.01
CA ARG A 19 -6.31 -47.18 40.94
C ARG A 19 -5.40 -46.94 39.76
N GLU A 20 -5.54 -47.76 38.72
CA GLU A 20 -5.05 -47.44 37.38
C GLU A 20 -5.54 -46.04 37.00
N VAL A 21 -4.60 -45.12 36.87
CA VAL A 21 -4.81 -43.80 36.30
C VAL A 21 -4.76 -43.99 34.78
N PRO A 22 -5.84 -43.72 34.03
CA PRO A 22 -5.76 -43.79 32.57
C PRO A 22 -4.83 -42.67 32.10
N SER A 23 -3.70 -43.07 31.49
CA SER A 23 -2.79 -42.16 30.81
C SER A 23 -3.54 -41.37 29.74
N LEU A 24 -3.69 -40.06 29.94
CA LEU A 24 -4.11 -39.11 28.92
C LEU A 24 -2.94 -38.85 27.96
N ASP A 25 -2.58 -39.87 27.19
CA ASP A 25 -1.69 -39.70 26.04
C ASP A 25 -2.49 -40.10 24.79
N SER A 26 -3.47 -39.25 24.47
CA SER A 26 -4.08 -39.24 23.15
C SER A 26 -3.35 -38.17 22.34
N PRO A 27 -2.70 -38.51 21.22
CA PRO A 27 -2.15 -37.49 20.33
C PRO A 27 -3.32 -36.62 19.86
N HIS A 28 -3.28 -35.34 20.23
CA HIS A 28 -4.12 -34.33 19.62
C HIS A 28 -4.00 -34.49 18.10
N PRO A 29 -5.10 -34.57 17.33
CA PRO A 29 -4.99 -34.49 15.88
C PRO A 29 -4.30 -33.16 15.59
N ALA A 30 -3.09 -33.23 15.03
CA ALA A 30 -2.42 -32.07 14.48
C ALA A 30 -3.46 -31.39 13.60
N ALA A 31 -3.84 -30.16 13.96
CA ALA A 31 -4.69 -29.35 13.12
C ALA A 31 -4.03 -29.38 11.75
N ALA A 32 -4.72 -29.96 10.77
CA ALA A 32 -4.22 -30.03 9.41
C ALA A 32 -3.92 -28.59 9.02
N SER A 33 -2.63 -28.24 9.01
CA SER A 33 -2.15 -26.98 8.49
C SER A 33 -2.60 -26.97 7.05
N LEU A 34 -3.66 -26.21 6.75
CA LEU A 34 -4.04 -25.94 5.37
C LEU A 34 -2.75 -25.46 4.69
N ALA A 35 -2.29 -26.20 3.69
CA ALA A 35 -1.10 -25.83 2.95
C ALA A 35 -1.34 -24.43 2.41
N VAL A 36 -0.56 -23.47 2.92
CA VAL A 36 -0.65 -22.08 2.49
C VAL A 36 0.18 -21.99 1.22
N HIS A 37 -0.47 -21.69 0.11
CA HIS A 37 0.19 -21.58 -1.19
C HIS A 37 0.39 -20.12 -1.57
N CYS A 38 1.19 -19.91 -2.61
CA CYS A 38 1.39 -18.58 -3.16
C CYS A 38 0.08 -18.09 -3.79
N ASP A 39 -0.31 -16.84 -3.52
CA ASP A 39 -1.50 -16.22 -4.11
C ASP A 39 -1.32 -15.82 -5.60
N GLU A 40 -0.18 -16.15 -6.23
CA GLU A 40 0.00 -15.93 -7.67
C GLU A 40 -0.69 -17.07 -8.43
N PRO A 41 -1.59 -16.78 -9.40
CA PRO A 41 -2.32 -17.81 -10.13
C PRO A 41 -1.39 -18.85 -10.76
N GLY A 42 -1.63 -20.13 -10.43
CA GLY A 42 -0.84 -21.26 -10.95
C GLY A 42 0.52 -21.47 -10.30
N CYS A 43 0.85 -20.75 -9.22
CA CYS A 43 2.08 -20.94 -8.48
C CYS A 43 1.89 -21.88 -7.28
N GLU A 44 2.68 -22.95 -7.24
CA GLU A 44 2.70 -23.93 -6.13
C GLU A 44 3.99 -23.83 -5.31
N ALA A 45 4.78 -22.76 -5.48
CA ALA A 45 6.08 -22.63 -4.84
C ALA A 45 5.96 -22.43 -3.32
N GLU A 46 6.89 -23.08 -2.59
CA GLU A 46 7.08 -22.96 -1.15
C GLU A 46 8.57 -22.65 -0.84
N PRO A 47 8.88 -22.02 0.31
CA PRO A 47 7.96 -21.49 1.31
C PRO A 47 7.26 -20.22 0.85
N VAL A 48 6.15 -19.90 1.51
CA VAL A 48 5.42 -18.65 1.34
C VAL A 48 5.38 -17.87 2.64
N GLU A 49 5.42 -16.55 2.53
CA GLU A 49 5.36 -15.64 3.66
C GLU A 49 4.14 -14.74 3.51
N ALA A 50 3.49 -14.42 4.64
CA ALA A 50 2.39 -13.48 4.66
C ALA A 50 2.88 -12.09 4.24
N CYS A 51 2.04 -11.35 3.52
CA CYS A 51 2.29 -9.95 3.25
C CYS A 51 2.31 -9.16 4.57
N GLU A 52 3.40 -8.46 4.87
CA GLU A 52 3.59 -7.71 6.12
C GLU A 52 2.82 -6.38 6.18
N TYR A 53 1.92 -6.13 5.23
CA TYR A 53 1.20 -4.86 5.18
C TYR A 53 0.08 -4.84 6.22
N VAL A 54 0.09 -3.79 7.05
CA VAL A 54 -0.96 -3.49 8.02
C VAL A 54 -1.39 -2.04 7.81
N ASP A 55 -2.68 -1.80 7.60
CA ASP A 55 -3.19 -0.44 7.39
C ASP A 55 -3.22 0.40 8.67
N SER A 56 -3.57 1.68 8.53
CA SER A 56 -3.66 2.63 9.66
C SER A 56 -4.71 2.27 10.72
N ARG A 57 -5.61 1.32 10.42
CA ARG A 57 -6.66 0.81 11.31
C ARG A 57 -6.28 -0.54 11.93
N GLY A 58 -5.12 -1.09 11.60
CA GLY A 58 -4.63 -2.37 12.11
C GLY A 58 -5.10 -3.59 11.31
N ASN A 59 -5.73 -3.42 10.15
CA ASN A 59 -6.09 -4.56 9.31
C ASN A 59 -4.86 -5.06 8.54
N ALA A 60 -4.56 -6.35 8.67
CA ALA A 60 -3.49 -7.00 7.91
C ALA A 60 -3.97 -7.49 6.54
N CYS A 61 -3.10 -7.39 5.54
CA CYS A 61 -3.26 -8.13 4.30
C CYS A 61 -3.17 -9.64 4.57
N ARG A 62 -4.05 -10.43 3.94
CA ARG A 62 -4.17 -11.89 4.21
C ARG A 62 -3.54 -12.77 3.14
N THR A 63 -2.85 -12.17 2.17
CA THR A 63 -2.21 -12.90 1.06
C THR A 63 -0.83 -13.40 1.47
N HIS A 64 -0.38 -14.49 0.86
CA HIS A 64 0.91 -15.14 1.06
C HIS A 64 1.65 -15.28 -0.28
N TRP A 65 2.96 -15.05 -0.26
CA TRP A 65 3.76 -14.99 -1.48
C TRP A 65 5.08 -15.70 -1.30
N CYS A 66 5.50 -16.46 -2.32
CA CYS A 66 6.84 -17.03 -2.39
C CYS A 66 7.88 -15.93 -2.67
N ALA A 67 9.16 -16.26 -2.50
CA ALA A 67 10.26 -15.32 -2.73
C ALA A 67 10.28 -14.71 -4.15
N THR A 68 9.72 -15.39 -5.15
CA THR A 68 9.64 -14.90 -6.54
C THR A 68 8.53 -13.88 -6.73
N HIS A 69 7.38 -14.04 -6.07
CA HIS A 69 6.19 -13.21 -6.28
C HIS A 69 5.93 -12.19 -5.17
N GLY A 70 6.62 -12.33 -4.03
CA GLY A 70 6.58 -11.44 -2.89
C GLY A 70 7.78 -10.49 -2.86
N PRO A 71 7.72 -9.33 -3.53
CA PRO A 71 8.81 -8.35 -3.49
C PRO A 71 9.12 -7.91 -2.06
N GLU A 72 10.41 -7.73 -1.80
CA GLU A 72 10.93 -7.19 -0.54
C GLU A 72 11.12 -5.67 -0.66
N VAL A 73 10.62 -4.92 0.33
CA VAL A 73 10.79 -3.47 0.43
C VAL A 73 11.25 -3.16 1.84
N ALA A 74 12.43 -2.54 1.96
CA ALA A 74 13.05 -2.21 3.26
C ALA A 74 13.17 -3.41 4.23
N GLY A 75 13.46 -4.61 3.70
CA GLY A 75 13.62 -5.83 4.50
C GLY A 75 12.31 -6.55 4.87
N HIS A 76 11.16 -6.05 4.39
CA HIS A 76 9.85 -6.65 4.63
C HIS A 76 9.23 -7.20 3.35
N ARG A 77 8.55 -8.34 3.45
CA ARG A 77 7.93 -9.01 2.30
C ARG A 77 6.48 -8.58 2.12
N TYR A 78 6.13 -8.18 0.90
CA TYR A 78 4.79 -7.71 0.56
C TYR A 78 4.22 -8.41 -0.66
N CYS A 79 2.90 -8.38 -0.80
CA CYS A 79 2.27 -8.58 -2.09
C CYS A 79 2.69 -7.47 -3.06
N ARG A 80 2.65 -7.74 -4.37
CA ARG A 80 2.96 -6.76 -5.42
C ARG A 80 2.29 -5.39 -5.24
N ARG A 81 1.01 -5.41 -4.80
CA ARG A 81 0.23 -4.19 -4.54
C ARG A 81 0.82 -3.39 -3.38
N HIS A 82 1.03 -4.04 -2.24
CA HIS A 82 1.49 -3.35 -1.03
C HIS A 82 2.96 -2.95 -1.14
N ALA A 83 3.81 -3.72 -1.84
CA ALA A 83 5.14 -3.23 -2.20
C ALA A 83 5.07 -1.92 -3.00
N GLY A 84 4.16 -1.82 -3.97
CA GLY A 84 3.91 -0.58 -4.70
C GLY A 84 3.52 0.58 -3.79
N THR A 85 2.65 0.35 -2.82
CA THR A 85 2.27 1.36 -1.80
C THR A 85 3.46 1.76 -0.92
N MET A 86 4.25 0.80 -0.43
CA MET A 86 5.40 1.07 0.43
C MET A 86 6.49 1.85 -0.30
N VAL A 87 6.79 1.48 -1.55
CA VAL A 87 7.71 2.22 -2.42
C VAL A 87 7.19 3.63 -2.72
N ALA A 88 5.89 3.79 -2.95
CA ALA A 88 5.28 5.09 -3.22
C ALA A 88 5.39 6.04 -2.03
N LEU A 89 5.14 5.55 -0.82
CA LEU A 89 5.21 6.35 0.41
C LEU A 89 6.64 6.61 0.90
N GLY A 90 7.59 5.72 0.57
CA GLY A 90 8.98 5.82 0.99
C GLY A 90 9.11 6.02 2.50
N SER A 91 9.84 7.04 2.92
CA SER A 91 10.07 7.38 4.32
C SER A 91 8.78 7.59 5.14
N LYS A 92 7.69 8.02 4.50
CA LYS A 92 6.40 8.28 5.16
C LYS A 92 5.70 7.00 5.60
N ALA A 93 6.06 5.86 5.01
CA ALA A 93 5.54 4.57 5.41
C ALA A 93 5.92 4.18 6.85
N ASN A 94 6.96 4.82 7.41
CA ASN A 94 7.35 4.67 8.83
C ASN A 94 6.31 5.22 9.82
N ASN A 95 5.34 6.01 9.34
CA ASN A 95 4.21 6.46 10.14
C ASN A 95 2.99 5.59 9.83
N PRO A 96 2.54 4.70 10.74
CA PRO A 96 1.38 3.84 10.50
C PRO A 96 0.10 4.62 10.14
N ARG A 97 -0.05 5.88 10.59
CA ARG A 97 -1.21 6.72 10.26
C ARG A 97 -1.23 7.19 8.79
N ALA A 98 -0.08 7.14 8.11
CA ALA A 98 0.04 7.48 6.70
C ALA A 98 -0.34 6.32 5.76
N LEU A 99 -0.48 5.10 6.31
CA LEU A 99 -0.78 3.91 5.52
C LEU A 99 -2.25 3.95 5.04
N PRO A 100 -2.50 3.75 3.73
CA PRO A 100 -3.83 3.54 3.19
C PRO A 100 -4.53 2.31 3.78
N ASP A 101 -5.85 2.21 3.64
CA ASP A 101 -6.57 0.97 3.95
C ASP A 101 -6.05 -0.18 3.05
N VAL A 102 -6.11 -1.43 3.52
CA VAL A 102 -5.53 -2.62 2.82
C VAL A 102 -5.92 -2.69 1.33
N GLY A 103 -7.15 -2.32 1.00
CA GLY A 103 -7.67 -2.36 -0.37
C GLY A 103 -7.32 -1.15 -1.23
N HIS A 104 -6.97 -0.03 -0.62
CA HIS A 104 -6.87 1.29 -1.24
C HIS A 104 -5.58 1.45 -2.05
N ARG A 105 -5.69 2.02 -3.25
CA ARG A 105 -4.60 2.09 -4.23
C ARG A 105 -4.07 3.50 -4.49
N GLY A 106 -4.60 4.53 -3.83
CA GLY A 106 -4.33 5.93 -4.15
C GLY A 106 -2.85 6.28 -4.18
N ALA A 107 -2.08 5.92 -3.15
CA ALA A 107 -0.64 6.16 -3.11
C ALA A 107 0.10 5.51 -4.30
N SER A 108 -0.17 4.23 -4.55
CA SER A 108 0.46 3.50 -5.66
C SER A 108 0.04 4.05 -7.02
N LEU A 109 -1.22 4.47 -7.17
CA LEU A 109 -1.77 4.99 -8.43
C LEU A 109 -1.13 6.33 -8.80
N VAL A 110 -1.09 7.27 -7.86
CA VAL A 110 -0.44 8.58 -8.08
C VAL A 110 1.02 8.39 -8.44
N ARG A 111 1.74 7.54 -7.70
CA ARG A 111 3.17 7.29 -7.99
C ARG A 111 3.41 6.72 -9.38
N TRP A 112 2.54 5.80 -9.80
CA TRP A 112 2.64 5.14 -11.09
C TRP A 112 2.35 6.11 -12.24
N VAL A 113 1.27 6.88 -12.15
CA VAL A 113 0.96 7.92 -13.16
C VAL A 113 2.03 9.00 -13.20
N TYR A 114 2.52 9.45 -12.04
CA TYR A 114 3.61 10.42 -11.94
C TYR A 114 4.87 9.92 -12.65
N ARG A 115 5.29 8.69 -12.36
CA ARG A 115 6.51 8.11 -12.95
C ARG A 115 6.43 8.05 -14.47
N ASP A 116 5.29 7.63 -14.99
CA ASP A 116 5.12 7.42 -16.42
C ASP A 116 5.00 8.76 -17.18
N LEU A 117 4.47 9.82 -16.53
CA LEU A 117 4.46 11.20 -17.06
C LEU A 117 5.78 11.96 -16.86
N ASP A 118 6.62 11.58 -15.88
CA ASP A 118 7.81 12.36 -15.49
C ASP A 118 8.75 12.72 -16.65
N PRO A 119 9.05 11.84 -17.63
CA PRO A 119 9.92 12.19 -18.74
C PRO A 119 9.34 13.33 -19.62
N ALA A 120 8.05 13.26 -19.92
CA ALA A 120 7.37 14.27 -20.72
C ALA A 120 7.27 15.60 -19.96
N MET A 121 6.87 15.53 -18.68
CA MET A 121 6.75 16.71 -17.82
C MET A 121 8.09 17.39 -17.56
N THR A 122 9.16 16.62 -17.35
CA THR A 122 10.51 17.17 -17.19
C THR A 122 10.93 17.92 -18.45
N THR A 123 10.78 17.31 -19.62
CA THR A 123 11.11 17.95 -20.90
C THR A 123 10.35 19.27 -21.11
N LEU A 124 9.05 19.25 -20.83
CA LEU A 124 8.17 20.40 -20.98
C LEU A 124 8.50 21.52 -19.99
N LEU A 125 8.64 21.19 -18.70
CA LEU A 125 8.90 22.19 -17.67
C LEU A 125 10.31 22.76 -17.76
N ASP A 126 11.30 21.98 -18.20
CA ASP A 126 12.64 22.50 -18.47
C ASP A 126 12.62 23.50 -19.63
N ALA A 127 11.85 23.24 -20.69
CA ALA A 127 11.70 24.17 -21.82
C ALA A 127 10.99 25.48 -21.42
N GLU A 128 10.07 25.42 -20.47
CA GLU A 128 9.32 26.58 -19.95
C GLU A 128 10.01 27.25 -18.74
N SER A 129 11.15 26.73 -18.29
CA SER A 129 11.89 27.25 -17.14
C SER A 129 12.58 28.57 -17.47
N ARG A 130 12.56 29.50 -16.51
CA ARG A 130 13.31 30.77 -16.59
C ARG A 130 14.73 30.59 -16.04
N SER A 131 15.63 31.51 -16.38
CA SER A 131 17.07 31.41 -16.03
C SER A 131 17.40 31.31 -14.53
N ASN A 132 16.47 31.70 -13.65
CA ASN A 132 16.59 31.62 -12.19
C ASN A 132 15.62 30.59 -11.56
N GLU A 133 15.03 29.72 -12.36
CA GLU A 133 14.11 28.67 -11.92
C GLU A 133 14.80 27.30 -11.92
N HIS A 134 14.32 26.44 -11.03
CA HIS A 134 14.74 25.06 -10.91
C HIS A 134 13.50 24.16 -10.88
N LEU A 135 13.56 23.09 -11.66
CA LEU A 135 12.56 22.02 -11.60
C LEU A 135 12.78 21.17 -10.34
N LEU A 136 11.79 21.19 -9.45
CA LEU A 136 11.70 20.33 -8.29
C LEU A 136 10.70 19.21 -8.56
N ARG A 137 11.11 17.98 -8.26
CA ARG A 137 10.32 16.76 -8.44
C ARG A 137 10.13 16.08 -7.10
N ASP A 138 8.91 15.65 -6.83
CA ASP A 138 8.65 14.85 -5.64
C ASP A 138 9.20 13.43 -5.86
N THR A 139 9.93 12.90 -4.88
CA THR A 139 10.49 11.54 -4.91
C THR A 139 9.59 10.51 -4.22
N GLU A 140 8.71 10.99 -3.33
CA GLU A 140 7.78 10.20 -2.52
C GLU A 140 6.41 10.86 -2.53
N VAL A 141 5.35 10.04 -2.47
CA VAL A 141 3.96 10.51 -2.38
C VAL A 141 3.74 11.30 -1.10
N ALA A 142 3.18 12.50 -1.19
CA ALA A 142 2.68 13.26 -0.05
C ALA A 142 1.29 12.77 0.38
N VAL A 143 1.03 12.79 1.68
CA VAL A 143 -0.30 12.56 2.25
C VAL A 143 -0.86 13.93 2.64
N GLY A 144 -1.83 14.39 1.88
CA GLY A 144 -2.47 15.69 2.04
C GLY A 144 -3.90 15.59 2.56
N ARG A 145 -4.66 16.66 2.33
CA ARG A 145 -6.09 16.75 2.60
C ARG A 145 -6.81 17.21 1.34
N ALA A 146 -7.85 16.48 0.95
CA ALA A 146 -8.79 16.91 -0.08
C ALA A 146 -9.69 18.05 0.44
N GLU A 147 -10.50 18.63 -0.44
CA GLU A 147 -11.40 19.75 -0.10
C GLU A 147 -12.46 19.37 0.95
N ASP A 148 -12.92 18.11 0.93
CA ASP A 148 -13.84 17.56 1.93
C ASP A 148 -13.16 17.23 3.27
N GLY A 149 -11.84 17.46 3.39
CA GLY A 149 -11.03 17.15 4.56
C GLY A 149 -10.63 15.68 4.68
N SER A 150 -11.01 14.80 3.75
CA SER A 150 -10.50 13.42 3.67
C SER A 150 -9.01 13.42 3.31
N ARG A 151 -8.32 12.29 3.49
CA ARG A 151 -6.92 12.21 3.06
C ARG A 151 -6.86 12.21 1.54
N CYS A 152 -5.76 12.71 0.99
CA CYS A 152 -5.40 12.50 -0.40
C CYS A 152 -3.92 12.10 -0.51
N TRP A 153 -3.56 11.51 -1.64
CA TRP A 153 -2.18 11.22 -2.00
C TRP A 153 -1.79 12.11 -3.15
N GLU A 154 -0.63 12.75 -3.07
CA GLU A 154 -0.20 13.75 -4.04
C GLU A 154 1.26 13.59 -4.46
N MET A 155 1.55 13.90 -5.72
CA MET A 155 2.91 14.13 -6.20
C MET A 155 2.92 15.31 -7.15
N SER A 156 3.98 16.11 -7.10
CA SER A 156 4.06 17.37 -7.84
C SER A 156 5.36 17.54 -8.63
N TRP A 157 5.25 18.29 -9.73
CA TRP A 157 6.37 19.00 -10.35
C TRP A 157 6.24 20.48 -10.04
N LYS A 158 7.37 21.15 -9.74
CA LYS A 158 7.37 22.57 -9.38
C LYS A 158 8.50 23.29 -10.10
N LEU A 159 8.20 24.44 -10.73
CA LEU A 159 9.22 25.41 -11.14
C LEU A 159 9.35 26.45 -10.04
N ALA A 160 10.50 26.45 -9.36
CA ALA A 160 10.75 27.28 -8.20
C ALA A 160 11.98 28.17 -8.40
N SER A 161 11.90 29.39 -7.88
CA SER A 161 12.98 30.38 -7.83
C SER A 161 13.15 30.87 -6.38
N PRO A 162 14.16 31.70 -6.07
CA PRO A 162 14.28 32.32 -4.75
C PRO A 162 13.05 33.15 -4.33
N SER A 163 12.25 33.63 -5.27
CA SER A 163 10.98 34.34 -5.00
C SER A 163 9.80 33.42 -4.70
N GLY A 164 9.95 32.10 -4.86
CA GLY A 164 8.89 31.12 -4.61
C GLY A 164 8.62 30.22 -5.81
N ILE A 165 7.51 29.47 -5.72
CA ILE A 165 7.04 28.55 -6.76
C ILE A 165 6.21 29.36 -7.75
N ARG A 166 6.62 29.40 -9.02
CA ARG A 166 5.82 30.01 -10.10
C ARG A 166 4.74 29.03 -10.57
N LEU A 167 5.14 27.79 -10.79
CA LEU A 167 4.29 26.77 -11.39
C LEU A 167 4.34 25.51 -10.54
N ARG A 168 3.18 24.96 -10.20
CA ARG A 168 3.04 23.68 -9.51
C ARG A 168 2.01 22.84 -10.23
N ILE A 169 2.42 21.69 -10.75
CA ILE A 169 1.50 20.67 -11.26
C ILE A 169 1.43 19.56 -10.25
N THR A 170 0.21 19.22 -9.82
CA THR A 170 -0.02 18.19 -8.80
C THR A 170 -0.91 17.09 -9.38
N LEU A 171 -0.44 15.85 -9.32
CA LEU A 171 -1.28 14.66 -9.45
C LEU A 171 -1.82 14.29 -8.08
N MET A 172 -3.09 13.95 -8.00
CA MET A 172 -3.76 13.63 -6.75
C MET A 172 -4.73 12.47 -6.93
N VAL A 173 -4.85 11.62 -5.90
CA VAL A 173 -5.95 10.66 -5.74
C VAL A 173 -6.52 10.85 -4.34
N GLU A 174 -7.84 10.91 -4.22
CA GLU A 174 -8.53 11.13 -2.96
C GLU A 174 -8.83 9.81 -2.23
N GLU A 175 -9.04 9.89 -0.91
CA GLU A 175 -9.39 8.72 -0.10
C GLU A 175 -10.75 8.13 -0.48
N GLN A 176 -11.71 8.97 -0.87
CA GLN A 176 -13.08 8.55 -1.18
C GLN A 176 -13.20 7.75 -2.47
N ASP A 177 -12.38 8.03 -3.48
CA ASP A 177 -12.34 7.28 -4.73
C ASP A 177 -10.92 7.06 -5.21
N ASP A 178 -10.42 5.85 -4.96
CA ASP A 178 -9.06 5.42 -5.31
C ASP A 178 -8.84 5.10 -6.80
N SER A 179 -9.82 5.41 -7.66
CA SER A 179 -9.73 5.21 -9.11
C SER A 179 -9.53 6.45 -9.93
N VAL A 180 -9.84 7.63 -9.38
CA VAL A 180 -9.80 8.88 -10.12
C VAL A 180 -8.48 9.57 -9.84
N VAL A 181 -7.76 9.90 -10.91
CA VAL A 181 -6.60 10.76 -10.84
C VAL A 181 -7.03 12.18 -11.19
N LEU A 182 -6.73 13.10 -10.30
CA LEU A 182 -6.94 14.54 -10.44
C LEU A 182 -5.61 15.19 -10.82
N VAL A 183 -5.66 16.14 -11.74
CA VAL A 183 -4.52 16.94 -12.18
C VAL A 183 -4.81 18.39 -11.86
N ARG A 184 -3.91 19.03 -11.11
CA ARG A 184 -4.02 20.44 -10.71
C ARG A 184 -2.86 21.28 -11.21
N LEU A 185 -3.13 22.54 -11.53
CA LEU A 185 -2.14 23.59 -11.76
C LEU A 185 -2.35 24.69 -10.72
N GLY A 186 -1.40 24.86 -9.82
CA GLY A 186 -1.62 25.60 -8.58
C GLY A 186 -2.74 24.95 -7.78
N ASP A 187 -3.81 25.70 -7.53
CA ASP A 187 -5.01 25.24 -6.82
C ASP A 187 -6.17 24.86 -7.76
N GLU A 188 -6.04 25.10 -9.06
CA GLU A 188 -7.09 24.81 -10.04
C GLU A 188 -7.03 23.35 -10.50
N VAL A 189 -8.17 22.66 -10.50
CA VAL A 189 -8.30 21.33 -11.11
C VAL A 189 -8.40 21.49 -12.63
N LEU A 190 -7.34 21.07 -13.31
CA LEU A 190 -7.24 21.09 -14.76
C LEU A 190 -8.03 19.95 -15.40
N ALA A 191 -7.88 18.74 -14.85
CA ALA A 191 -8.48 17.54 -15.39
C ALA A 191 -8.72 16.49 -14.31
N SER A 192 -9.65 15.57 -14.58
CA SER A 192 -9.87 14.36 -13.79
C SER A 192 -10.15 13.20 -14.71
N GLY A 193 -9.75 11.99 -14.32
CA GLY A 193 -10.00 10.81 -15.14
C GLY A 193 -9.77 9.50 -14.41
N VAL A 194 -10.53 8.48 -14.81
CA VAL A 194 -10.26 7.10 -14.42
C VAL A 194 -9.34 6.50 -15.46
N PRO A 195 -8.14 6.02 -15.09
CA PRO A 195 -7.28 5.42 -16.08
C PRO A 195 -7.83 4.09 -16.63
N PRO A 196 -7.58 3.76 -17.91
CA PRO A 196 -8.31 2.69 -18.60
C PRO A 196 -8.09 1.29 -17.99
N TRP A 197 -6.91 0.98 -17.45
CA TRP A 197 -6.67 -0.30 -16.76
C TRP A 197 -7.43 -0.42 -15.43
N ILE A 198 -7.76 0.70 -14.79
CA ILE A 198 -8.62 0.70 -13.60
C ILE A 198 -10.07 0.45 -13.99
N GLU A 199 -10.54 1.08 -15.07
CA GLU A 199 -11.87 0.88 -15.59
C GLU A 199 -12.08 -0.56 -16.09
N ALA A 200 -11.15 -1.08 -16.90
CA ALA A 200 -11.18 -2.47 -17.38
C ALA A 200 -11.24 -3.47 -16.21
N ARG A 201 -10.41 -3.27 -15.18
CA ARG A 201 -10.40 -4.09 -13.96
C ARG A 201 -11.73 -4.01 -13.21
N ARG A 202 -12.33 -2.83 -13.07
CA ARG A 202 -13.64 -2.64 -12.40
C ARG A 202 -14.76 -3.35 -13.15
N LEU A 203 -14.71 -3.34 -14.48
CA LEU A 203 -15.68 -4.00 -15.35
C LEU A 203 -15.41 -5.51 -15.53
N GLY A 204 -14.36 -6.06 -14.94
CA GLY A 204 -13.96 -7.46 -15.12
C GLY A 204 -13.58 -7.80 -16.57
N LYS A 205 -13.27 -6.79 -17.39
CA LYS A 205 -12.92 -6.96 -18.79
C LYS A 205 -11.50 -7.53 -18.88
N GLN A 206 -11.38 -8.65 -19.58
CA GLN A 206 -10.08 -9.14 -20.03
C GLN A 206 -9.70 -8.33 -21.26
N VAL A 207 -8.55 -7.65 -21.18
CA VAL A 207 -7.99 -6.83 -22.25
C VAL A 207 -6.68 -7.49 -22.65
N THR A 208 -6.42 -7.61 -23.94
CA THR A 208 -5.15 -8.16 -24.41
C THR A 208 -3.99 -7.24 -24.02
N GLU A 209 -2.77 -7.76 -23.96
CA GLU A 209 -1.58 -6.95 -23.63
C GLU A 209 -1.38 -5.80 -24.63
N GLU A 210 -1.70 -6.01 -25.91
CA GLU A 210 -1.60 -5.00 -26.94
C GLU A 210 -2.62 -3.86 -26.74
N GLU A 211 -3.88 -4.22 -26.45
CA GLU A 211 -4.93 -3.24 -26.17
C GLU A 211 -4.65 -2.46 -24.87
N ASP A 212 -4.21 -3.11 -23.79
CA ASP A 212 -3.85 -2.41 -22.53
C ASP A 212 -2.71 -1.43 -22.77
N ARG A 213 -1.69 -1.82 -23.55
CA ARG A 213 -0.57 -0.95 -23.93
C ARG A 213 -1.02 0.25 -24.75
N GLU A 214 -1.90 0.04 -25.74
CA GLU A 214 -2.40 1.14 -26.58
C GLU A 214 -3.32 2.10 -25.81
N GLN A 215 -4.21 1.56 -24.97
CA GLN A 215 -5.08 2.35 -24.10
C GLN A 215 -4.27 3.21 -23.13
N ARG A 216 -3.22 2.65 -22.52
CA ARG A 216 -2.29 3.40 -21.67
C ARG A 216 -1.62 4.52 -22.44
N ARG A 217 -1.08 4.23 -23.63
CA ARG A 217 -0.42 5.24 -24.46
C ARG A 217 -1.36 6.39 -24.81
N SER A 218 -2.59 6.08 -25.22
CA SER A 218 -3.60 7.09 -25.55
C SER A 218 -3.99 7.94 -24.34
N PHE A 219 -4.17 7.31 -23.17
CA PHE A 219 -4.45 8.01 -21.93
C PHE A 219 -3.33 9.00 -21.56
N TYR A 220 -2.07 8.59 -21.66
CA TYR A 220 -0.94 9.47 -21.37
C TYR A 220 -0.76 10.58 -22.39
N ALA A 221 -0.88 10.29 -23.69
CA ALA A 221 -0.81 11.29 -24.73
C ALA A 221 -1.89 12.38 -24.54
N PHE A 222 -3.10 11.99 -24.16
CA PHE A 222 -4.18 12.92 -23.83
C PHE A 222 -3.82 13.83 -22.63
N LEU A 223 -3.28 13.26 -21.54
CA LEU A 223 -2.86 14.06 -20.38
C LEU A 223 -1.72 15.02 -20.73
N GLU A 224 -0.73 14.56 -21.51
CA GLU A 224 0.42 15.36 -21.94
C GLU A 224 -0.01 16.54 -22.82
N GLU A 225 -0.91 16.33 -23.77
CA GLU A 225 -1.45 17.40 -24.64
C GLU A 225 -2.15 18.46 -23.80
N TYR A 226 -3.03 18.03 -22.88
CA TYR A 226 -3.80 18.95 -22.04
C TYR A 226 -2.90 19.75 -21.08
N LEU A 227 -1.92 19.08 -20.45
CA LEU A 227 -0.94 19.73 -19.58
C LEU A 227 -0.04 20.71 -20.33
N THR A 228 0.35 20.38 -21.56
CA THR A 228 1.16 21.26 -22.41
C THR A 228 0.43 22.57 -22.70
N GLU A 229 -0.83 22.48 -23.08
CA GLU A 229 -1.63 23.68 -23.36
C GLU A 229 -1.83 24.53 -22.10
N ALA A 230 -2.17 23.89 -20.98
CA ALA A 230 -2.37 24.60 -19.71
C ALA A 230 -1.10 25.30 -19.21
N ILE A 231 0.08 24.67 -19.33
CA ILE A 231 1.35 25.27 -18.91
C ILE A 231 1.70 26.50 -19.76
N ARG A 232 1.51 26.43 -21.07
CA ARG A 232 1.86 27.54 -21.98
C ARG A 232 1.01 28.79 -21.78
N GLN A 233 -0.17 28.63 -21.19
CA GLN A 233 -1.09 29.72 -20.88
C GLN A 233 -0.85 30.34 -19.48
N ALA A 234 0.04 29.76 -18.65
CA ALA A 234 0.27 30.13 -17.25
C ALA A 234 1.53 31.00 -17.01
#